data_AF-A0A6V7JKY6-F1
#
_entry.id   AF-A0A6V7JKY6-F1
#
_cell.length_a   1.000
_cell.length_b   1.000
_cell.length_c   1.000
_cell.angle_alpha   90.00
_cell.angle_beta   90.00
_cell.angle_gamma   90.00
#
_symmetry.space_group_name_H-M   'P 1'
#
loop_
_entity.id
_entity.type
_entity.pdbx_description
1 polymer ?
#
loop_
_entity_poly.entity_id
_entity_poly.type
_entity_poly.pdbx_seq_one_letter_code
_entity_poly.pdbx_strand_id
1 'polypeptide(L)'
;MARGGTEGEDSGEKPACQIERPSALILKPNGSATYADIVSKVKKNAALAQAGEAVKEVRKTTDGNVLLILKKNAADKVAEYSSAISDALADEAAVTSGKAQQVLFEVTKLDSTVSKGGIFEALQTSLGEGNKIQPEVVISIRMAFGGTSKVLMELPLRIGKVLLEKQTIRVEWSNGRVRDALKPLKCFKCWDYGHIGSKCTLEADRSKL
;
A
#
# COMPACT_ATOMS: atom_id res chain seq x y z
N MET A 1 -29.51 0.90 47.54
CA MET A 1 -28.56 1.45 46.56
C MET A 1 -27.58 0.33 46.20
N ALA A 2 -27.78 -0.34 45.09
CA ALA A 2 -26.86 -1.36 44.58
C ALA A 2 -26.66 -1.07 43.09
N ARG A 3 -25.48 -0.57 42.72
CA ARG A 3 -25.06 -0.40 41.32
C ARG A 3 -24.07 -1.52 41.04
N GLY A 4 -24.56 -2.62 40.45
CA GLY A 4 -23.72 -3.58 39.76
C GLY A 4 -23.33 -2.98 38.41
N GLY A 5 -22.04 -2.70 38.22
CA GLY A 5 -21.47 -2.38 36.92
C GLY A 5 -20.88 -3.66 36.33
N THR A 6 -21.53 -4.19 35.30
CA THR A 6 -21.00 -5.28 34.49
C THR A 6 -19.80 -4.78 33.70
N GLU A 7 -18.67 -5.43 33.92
CA GLU A 7 -17.44 -5.28 33.14
C GLU A 7 -17.76 -5.66 31.68
N GLY A 8 -17.79 -4.65 30.80
CA GLY A 8 -17.81 -4.86 29.36
C GLY A 8 -16.38 -5.10 28.90
N GLU A 9 -16.06 -6.35 28.54
CA GLU A 9 -14.84 -6.70 27.84
C GLU A 9 -14.76 -5.91 26.53
N ASP A 10 -13.89 -4.90 26.52
CA ASP A 10 -13.52 -4.15 25.32
C ASP A 10 -12.67 -5.09 24.45
N SER A 11 -13.34 -5.85 23.58
CA SER A 11 -12.70 -6.60 22.52
C SER A 11 -12.10 -5.61 21.53
N GLY A 12 -10.89 -5.15 21.83
CA GLY A 12 -10.08 -4.29 20.98
C GLY A 12 -9.88 -4.96 19.62
N GLU A 13 -10.78 -4.68 18.69
CA GLU A 13 -10.72 -5.13 17.32
C GLU A 13 -9.49 -4.46 16.70
N LYS A 14 -8.38 -5.21 16.68
CA LYS A 14 -7.12 -4.77 16.08
C LYS A 14 -7.45 -4.21 14.69
N PRO A 15 -6.98 -2.99 14.35
CA PRO A 15 -7.27 -2.42 13.06
C PRO A 15 -6.88 -3.43 11.98
N ALA A 16 -7.83 -3.72 11.07
CA ALA A 16 -7.73 -4.80 10.09
C ALA A 16 -6.32 -4.78 9.47
N CYS A 17 -5.53 -5.80 9.80
CA CYS A 17 -4.20 -5.97 9.24
C CYS A 17 -4.39 -6.06 7.73
N GLN A 18 -4.09 -4.98 7.01
CA GLN A 18 -4.26 -4.96 5.57
C GLN A 18 -3.33 -6.04 5.01
N ILE A 19 -3.92 -7.10 4.46
CA ILE A 19 -3.18 -8.19 3.84
C ILE A 19 -2.46 -7.56 2.65
N GLU A 20 -1.13 -7.57 2.71
CA GLU A 20 -0.30 -7.06 1.62
C GLU A 20 -0.60 -7.82 0.34
N ARG A 21 -1.00 -7.09 -0.71
CA ARG A 21 -1.06 -7.67 -2.04
C ARG A 21 0.35 -8.13 -2.46
N PRO A 22 0.51 -9.38 -2.93
CA PRO A 22 1.79 -9.87 -3.42
C PRO A 22 2.23 -9.08 -4.66
N SER A 23 3.54 -8.98 -4.88
CA SER A 23 4.08 -8.42 -6.12
C SER A 23 3.64 -9.29 -7.29
N ALA A 24 3.30 -8.66 -8.41
CA ALA A 24 2.88 -9.40 -9.60
C ALA A 24 3.42 -8.76 -10.88
N LEU A 25 3.56 -9.56 -11.93
CA LEU A 25 3.86 -9.13 -13.30
C LEU A 25 2.68 -9.49 -14.20
N ILE A 26 2.30 -8.58 -15.08
CA ILE A 26 1.23 -8.74 -16.05
C ILE A 26 1.89 -8.83 -17.43
N LEU A 27 1.67 -9.93 -18.14
CA LEU A 27 2.09 -10.09 -19.53
C LEU A 27 0.86 -9.89 -20.41
N LYS A 28 0.86 -8.82 -21.19
CA LYS A 28 -0.17 -8.52 -22.18
C LYS A 28 0.27 -9.08 -23.53
N PRO A 29 -0.44 -10.06 -24.12
CA PRO A 29 -0.15 -10.53 -25.46
C PRO A 29 -0.27 -9.38 -26.46
N ASN A 30 0.70 -9.25 -27.36
CA ASN A 30 0.60 -8.41 -28.55
C ASN A 30 0.21 -9.32 -29.73
N GLY A 31 -0.94 -9.06 -30.36
CA GLY A 31 -1.42 -9.83 -31.51
C GLY A 31 -2.23 -11.09 -31.15
N SER A 32 -2.00 -12.19 -31.87
CA SER A 32 -2.79 -13.44 -31.79
C SER A 32 -2.25 -14.48 -30.79
N ALA A 33 -1.19 -14.16 -30.04
CA ALA A 33 -0.59 -15.09 -29.09
C ALA A 33 -1.58 -15.47 -27.97
N THR A 34 -1.82 -16.77 -27.79
CA THR A 34 -2.76 -17.25 -26.78
C THR A 34 -2.06 -17.35 -25.42
N TYR A 35 -2.84 -17.24 -24.33
CA TYR A 35 -2.35 -17.44 -22.94
C TYR A 35 -1.42 -18.66 -22.79
N ALA A 36 -1.78 -19.79 -23.38
CA ALA A 36 -1.00 -21.03 -23.29
C ALA A 36 0.37 -20.93 -23.97
N ASP A 37 0.45 -20.20 -25.10
CA ASP A 37 1.68 -20.03 -25.86
C ASP A 37 2.70 -19.23 -25.04
N ILE A 38 2.26 -18.12 -24.44
CA ILE A 38 3.10 -17.26 -23.59
C ILE A 38 3.60 -18.04 -22.37
N VAL A 39 2.72 -18.75 -21.67
CA VAL A 39 3.12 -19.54 -20.50
C VAL A 39 4.10 -20.66 -20.89
N SER A 40 3.89 -21.31 -22.04
CA SER A 40 4.79 -22.36 -22.52
C SER A 40 6.18 -21.81 -22.87
N LYS A 41 6.26 -20.62 -23.46
CA LYS A 41 7.52 -19.94 -23.80
C LYS A 41 8.26 -19.52 -22.54
N VAL A 42 7.57 -18.90 -21.59
CA VAL A 42 8.15 -18.51 -20.30
C VAL A 42 8.72 -19.72 -19.56
N LYS A 43 8.03 -20.88 -19.61
CA LYS A 43 8.53 -22.13 -19.00
C LYS A 43 9.72 -22.75 -19.72
N LYS A 44 9.78 -22.64 -21.06
CA LYS A 44 10.86 -23.23 -21.87
C LYS A 44 12.15 -22.40 -21.82
N ASN A 45 12.07 -21.12 -21.49
CA ASN A 45 13.20 -20.22 -21.57
C ASN A 45 14.09 -20.37 -20.33
N ALA A 46 15.28 -20.96 -20.49
CA ALA A 46 16.21 -21.25 -19.40
C ALA A 46 16.73 -19.96 -18.71
N ALA A 47 16.79 -18.84 -19.44
CA ALA A 47 17.15 -17.53 -18.88
C ALA A 47 16.16 -17.04 -17.80
N LEU A 48 14.92 -17.53 -17.83
CA LEU A 48 13.86 -17.16 -16.89
C LEU A 48 13.71 -18.16 -15.73
N ALA A 49 14.61 -19.12 -15.58
CA ALA A 49 14.52 -20.12 -14.51
C ALA A 49 14.46 -19.49 -13.10
N GLN A 50 15.29 -18.46 -12.86
CA GLN A 50 15.29 -17.70 -11.59
C GLN A 50 13.97 -16.94 -11.37
N ALA A 51 13.41 -16.37 -12.44
CA ALA A 51 12.10 -15.72 -12.39
C ALA A 51 10.99 -16.75 -12.12
N GLY A 52 11.08 -17.96 -12.71
CA GLY A 52 10.16 -19.07 -12.50
C GLY A 52 10.14 -19.58 -11.06
N GLU A 53 11.31 -19.70 -10.40
CA GLU A 53 11.39 -20.07 -8.99
C GLU A 53 10.79 -19.01 -8.06
N ALA A 54 10.87 -17.74 -8.46
CA ALA A 54 10.29 -16.62 -7.76
C ALA A 54 8.76 -16.53 -7.93
N VAL A 55 8.17 -17.19 -8.93
CA VAL A 55 6.71 -17.24 -9.13
C VAL A 55 6.06 -18.16 -8.09
N LYS A 56 5.01 -17.66 -7.44
CA LYS A 56 4.13 -18.41 -6.55
C LYS A 56 2.99 -19.06 -7.34
N GLU A 57 2.36 -18.30 -8.23
CA GLU A 57 1.17 -18.73 -8.96
C GLU A 57 1.06 -18.00 -10.31
N VAL A 58 0.52 -18.69 -11.32
CA VAL A 58 0.19 -18.11 -12.63
C VAL A 58 -1.32 -18.09 -12.77
N ARG A 59 -1.89 -16.92 -13.07
CA ARG A 59 -3.33 -16.72 -13.20
C ARG A 59 -3.67 -16.07 -14.54
N LYS A 60 -4.86 -16.36 -15.07
CA LYS A 60 -5.43 -15.62 -16.21
C LYS A 60 -6.26 -14.44 -15.68
N THR A 61 -6.03 -13.24 -16.19
CA THR A 61 -6.87 -12.07 -15.87
C THR A 61 -8.17 -12.11 -16.70
N THR A 62 -9.17 -11.35 -16.27
CA THR A 62 -10.44 -11.21 -17.01
C THR A 62 -10.21 -10.73 -18.46
N ASP A 63 -9.22 -9.87 -18.66
CA ASP A 63 -8.83 -9.34 -19.97
C ASP A 63 -8.06 -10.35 -20.84
N GLY A 64 -7.86 -11.58 -20.38
CA GLY A 64 -7.12 -12.62 -21.11
C GLY A 64 -5.60 -12.58 -20.95
N ASN A 65 -5.05 -11.63 -20.18
CA ASN A 65 -3.61 -11.50 -19.91
C ASN A 65 -3.10 -12.57 -18.93
N VAL A 66 -1.79 -12.78 -18.93
CA VAL A 66 -1.11 -13.66 -17.96
C VAL A 66 -0.69 -12.82 -16.75
N LEU A 67 -1.10 -13.23 -15.55
CA LEU A 67 -0.67 -12.65 -14.27
C LEU A 67 0.28 -13.63 -13.58
N LEU A 68 1.53 -13.22 -13.40
CA LEU A 68 2.53 -13.94 -12.62
C LEU A 68 2.58 -13.34 -11.22
N ILE A 69 2.13 -14.08 -10.21
CA ILE A 69 2.20 -13.66 -8.81
C ILE A 69 3.53 -14.13 -8.23
N LEU A 70 4.34 -13.21 -7.72
CA LEU A 70 5.66 -13.49 -7.16
C LEU A 70 5.57 -13.80 -5.65
N LYS A 71 6.55 -14.56 -5.16
CA LYS A 71 6.76 -14.81 -3.72
C LYS A 71 7.19 -13.51 -3.04
N LYS A 72 6.94 -13.41 -1.72
CA LYS A 72 7.28 -12.21 -0.91
C LYS A 72 8.77 -11.84 -1.00
N ASN A 73 9.65 -12.83 -1.05
CA ASN A 73 11.11 -12.63 -1.08
C ASN A 73 11.64 -12.14 -2.43
N ALA A 74 10.81 -12.17 -3.48
CA ALA A 74 11.15 -11.72 -4.83
C ALA A 74 10.65 -10.30 -5.13
N ALA A 75 10.16 -9.61 -4.10
CA ALA A 75 9.62 -8.25 -4.14
C ALA A 75 10.56 -7.21 -4.74
N ASP A 76 11.86 -7.32 -4.45
CA ASP A 76 12.84 -6.28 -4.78
C ASP A 76 13.42 -6.48 -6.18
N LYS A 77 13.36 -7.71 -6.69
CA LYS A 77 13.85 -8.12 -8.03
C LYS A 77 12.79 -8.02 -9.12
N VAL A 78 11.63 -7.44 -8.83
CA VAL A 78 10.53 -7.31 -9.80
C VAL A 78 10.99 -6.56 -11.05
N ALA A 79 11.83 -5.53 -10.90
CA ALA A 79 12.37 -4.77 -12.02
C ALA A 79 13.28 -5.65 -12.90
N GLU A 80 14.20 -6.40 -12.31
CA GLU A 80 15.11 -7.31 -13.01
C GLU A 80 14.35 -8.41 -13.75
N TYR A 81 13.33 -9.00 -13.11
CA TYR A 81 12.49 -10.00 -13.76
C TYR A 81 11.63 -9.39 -14.86
N SER A 82 11.15 -8.15 -14.69
CA SER A 82 10.38 -7.47 -15.73
C SER A 82 11.23 -7.19 -16.97
N SER A 83 12.49 -6.77 -16.81
CA SER A 83 13.40 -6.54 -17.93
C SER A 83 13.80 -7.86 -18.59
N ALA A 84 14.13 -8.89 -17.81
CA ALA A 84 14.50 -10.20 -18.37
C ALA A 84 13.34 -10.82 -19.16
N ILE A 85 12.09 -10.68 -18.67
CA ILE A 85 10.91 -11.18 -19.37
C ILE A 85 10.57 -10.30 -20.58
N SER A 86 10.78 -8.98 -20.50
CA SER A 86 10.58 -8.12 -21.68
C SER A 86 11.59 -8.41 -22.77
N ASP A 87 12.85 -8.67 -22.44
CA ASP A 87 13.88 -9.02 -23.42
C ASP A 87 13.58 -10.37 -24.08
N ALA A 88 13.05 -11.33 -23.31
CA ALA A 88 12.67 -12.64 -23.80
C ALA A 88 11.36 -12.66 -24.63
N LEU A 89 10.48 -11.66 -24.44
CA LEU A 89 9.13 -11.59 -25.04
C LEU A 89 8.91 -10.31 -25.85
N ALA A 90 9.97 -9.58 -26.21
CA ALA A 90 9.93 -8.23 -26.77
C ALA A 90 8.97 -8.07 -27.96
N ASP A 91 8.83 -9.13 -28.77
CA ASP A 91 8.02 -9.13 -30.00
C ASP A 91 6.56 -9.57 -29.78
N GLU A 92 6.24 -10.25 -28.67
CA GLU A 92 4.96 -10.97 -28.52
C GLU A 92 4.16 -10.57 -27.29
N ALA A 93 4.76 -9.95 -26.27
CA ALA A 93 4.02 -9.52 -25.09
C ALA A 93 4.62 -8.28 -24.43
N ALA A 94 3.76 -7.31 -24.12
CA ALA A 94 4.12 -6.20 -23.26
C ALA A 94 4.09 -6.64 -21.79
N VAL A 95 5.23 -6.52 -21.11
CA VAL A 95 5.37 -6.80 -19.68
C VAL A 95 5.08 -5.54 -18.89
N THR A 96 4.20 -5.62 -17.90
CA THR A 96 3.92 -4.53 -16.98
C THR A 96 3.99 -5.03 -15.55
N SER A 97 4.78 -4.39 -14.70
CA SER A 97 4.77 -4.67 -13.27
C SER A 97 3.44 -4.24 -12.65
N GLY A 98 2.82 -5.11 -11.87
CA GLY A 98 1.62 -4.80 -11.11
C GLY A 98 1.86 -3.65 -10.13
N LYS A 99 0.93 -2.69 -10.08
CA LYS A 99 1.05 -1.53 -9.20
C LYS A 99 1.01 -1.99 -7.74
N ALA A 100 2.01 -1.61 -6.95
CA ALA A 100 2.04 -1.89 -5.52
C ALA A 100 0.82 -1.27 -4.83
N GLN A 101 0.28 -1.97 -3.82
CA GLN A 101 -0.84 -1.46 -3.02
C GLN A 101 -0.44 -0.17 -2.33
N GLN A 102 -1.12 0.92 -2.69
CA GLN A 102 -0.93 2.23 -2.09
C GLN A 102 -1.83 2.41 -0.88
N VAL A 103 -1.31 3.06 0.15
CA VAL A 103 -1.99 3.35 1.42
C VAL A 103 -1.65 4.76 1.87
N LEU A 104 -2.60 5.41 2.54
CA LEU A 104 -2.46 6.78 3.03
C LEU A 104 -1.87 6.81 4.44
N PHE A 105 -0.87 7.67 4.63
CA PHE A 105 -0.20 7.95 5.89
C PHE A 105 -0.29 9.45 6.22
N GLU A 106 -0.38 9.76 7.52
CA GLU A 106 -0.34 11.12 8.05
C GLU A 106 0.95 11.33 8.85
N VAL A 107 1.69 12.39 8.54
CA VAL A 107 2.82 12.86 9.36
C VAL A 107 2.40 14.14 10.05
N THR A 108 2.55 14.18 11.37
CA THR A 108 2.13 15.30 12.23
C THR A 108 3.32 15.93 12.93
N LYS A 109 3.17 17.17 13.44
CA LYS A 109 4.23 17.92 14.16
C LYS A 109 5.42 18.33 13.30
N LEU A 110 5.20 18.49 12.00
CA LEU A 110 6.19 19.12 11.12
C LEU A 110 6.09 20.63 11.28
N ASP A 111 7.16 21.35 10.94
CA ASP A 111 7.11 22.81 10.93
C ASP A 111 6.24 23.32 9.75
N SER A 112 5.74 24.55 9.88
CA SER A 112 4.94 25.24 8.87
C SER A 112 5.71 25.56 7.58
N THR A 113 7.03 25.72 7.66
CA THR A 113 7.90 26.11 6.53
C THR A 113 8.31 24.94 5.65
N VAL A 114 7.96 23.71 6.03
CA VAL A 114 8.43 22.49 5.39
C VAL A 114 7.92 22.38 3.94
N SER A 115 8.85 22.15 3.02
CA SER A 115 8.59 21.94 1.61
C SER A 115 8.34 20.47 1.27
N LYS A 116 7.68 20.20 0.13
CA LYS A 116 7.49 18.83 -0.38
C LYS A 116 8.83 18.11 -0.65
N GLY A 117 9.82 18.85 -1.13
CA GLY A 117 11.16 18.32 -1.43
C GLY A 117 11.88 17.86 -0.16
N GLY A 118 11.89 18.68 0.89
CA GLY A 118 12.52 18.32 2.16
C GLY A 118 11.90 17.09 2.82
N ILE A 119 10.57 16.93 2.72
CA ILE A 119 9.88 15.71 3.20
C ILE A 119 10.31 14.49 2.39
N PHE A 120 10.44 14.62 1.07
CA PHE A 120 10.85 13.54 0.20
C PHE A 120 12.28 13.07 0.48
N GLU A 121 13.22 14.00 0.65
CA GLU A 121 14.61 13.69 1.02
C GLU A 121 14.67 13.00 2.39
N ALA A 122 13.95 13.53 3.38
CA ALA A 122 13.86 12.92 4.70
C ALA A 122 13.28 11.49 4.65
N LEU A 123 12.27 11.26 3.81
CA LEU A 123 11.72 9.92 3.59
C LEU A 123 12.78 8.99 2.99
N GLN A 124 13.49 9.41 1.95
CA GLN A 124 14.56 8.61 1.34
C GLN A 124 15.67 8.28 2.35
N THR A 125 16.15 9.27 3.11
CA THR A 125 17.15 9.05 4.17
C THR A 125 16.64 8.07 5.23
N SER A 126 15.37 8.21 5.63
CA SER A 126 14.79 7.32 6.64
C SER A 126 14.60 5.89 6.14
N LEU A 127 14.43 5.66 4.84
CA LEU A 127 14.12 4.36 4.26
C LEU A 127 15.36 3.59 3.76
N GLY A 128 16.45 4.29 3.49
CA GLY A 128 17.71 3.70 3.01
C GLY A 128 17.70 3.35 1.51
N GLU A 129 18.85 2.90 1.00
CA GLU A 129 19.12 2.74 -0.44
C GLU A 129 18.25 1.68 -1.16
N GLY A 130 17.57 0.79 -0.42
CA GLY A 130 16.74 -0.27 -1.00
C GLY A 130 15.32 0.14 -1.39
N ASN A 131 14.82 1.26 -0.87
CA ASN A 131 13.40 1.61 -0.99
C ASN A 131 13.21 2.90 -1.81
N LYS A 132 13.16 2.75 -3.13
CA LYS A 132 12.88 3.87 -4.04
C LYS A 132 11.42 4.28 -3.95
N ILE A 133 11.18 5.55 -3.66
CA ILE A 133 9.86 6.16 -3.69
C ILE A 133 9.80 7.21 -4.79
N GLN A 134 8.62 7.40 -5.36
CA GLN A 134 8.37 8.45 -6.34
C GLN A 134 8.26 9.82 -5.66
N PRO A 135 8.60 10.92 -6.33
CA PRO A 135 8.52 12.28 -5.75
C PRO A 135 7.07 12.72 -5.47
N GLU A 136 6.07 12.09 -6.10
CA GLU A 136 4.64 12.43 -6.02
C GLU A 136 3.93 11.87 -4.77
N VAL A 137 4.68 11.32 -3.81
CA VAL A 137 4.17 10.73 -2.57
C VAL A 137 3.40 11.73 -1.71
N VAL A 138 3.76 13.00 -1.74
CA VAL A 138 3.16 14.04 -0.90
C VAL A 138 1.91 14.62 -1.57
N ILE A 139 0.74 14.15 -1.12
CA ILE A 139 -0.56 14.61 -1.61
C ILE A 139 -0.81 16.05 -1.16
N SER A 140 -0.77 16.31 0.15
CA SER A 140 -1.13 17.62 0.69
C SER A 140 -0.40 17.94 1.99
N ILE A 141 -0.12 19.22 2.19
CA ILE A 141 0.39 19.79 3.43
C ILE A 141 -0.70 20.71 3.97
N ARG A 142 -1.13 20.49 5.21
CA ARG A 142 -2.17 21.27 5.89
C ARG A 142 -1.63 21.84 7.17
N MET A 143 -1.86 23.13 7.38
CA MET A 143 -1.51 23.79 8.62
C MET A 143 -2.37 23.27 9.78
N ALA A 144 -1.75 23.08 10.93
CA ALA A 144 -2.38 22.73 12.18
C ALA A 144 -2.13 23.81 13.22
N PHE A 145 -2.74 23.64 14.39
CA PHE A 145 -2.61 24.61 15.48
C PHE A 145 -1.15 24.69 15.99
N GLY A 146 -0.75 25.89 16.43
CA GLY A 146 0.57 26.11 17.03
C GLY A 146 1.74 26.14 16.04
N GLY A 147 1.52 26.58 14.80
CA GLY A 147 2.59 26.70 13.80
C GLY A 147 3.12 25.36 13.26
N THR A 148 2.42 24.27 13.55
CA THR A 148 2.77 22.95 13.03
C THR A 148 2.00 22.63 11.75
N SER A 149 2.50 21.70 10.96
CA SER A 149 1.87 21.18 9.76
C SER A 149 1.61 19.67 9.87
N LYS A 150 0.61 19.25 9.10
CA LYS A 150 0.19 17.87 8.88
C LYS A 150 0.36 17.54 7.43
N VAL A 151 1.04 16.45 7.13
CA VAL A 151 1.30 15.99 5.77
C VAL A 151 0.53 14.72 5.54
N LEU A 152 -0.26 14.70 4.47
CA LEU A 152 -0.90 13.50 3.95
C LEU A 152 -0.07 12.98 2.78
N MET A 153 0.28 11.70 2.84
CA MET A 153 1.15 11.05 1.87
C MET A 153 0.60 9.68 1.48
N GLU A 154 0.79 9.31 0.21
CA GLU A 154 0.42 8.02 -0.34
C GLU A 154 1.69 7.20 -0.60
N LEU A 155 1.78 6.04 0.04
CA LEU A 155 2.93 5.16 -0.05
C LEU A 155 2.53 3.73 -0.34
N PRO A 156 3.41 2.94 -0.98
CA PRO A 156 3.29 1.49 -0.98
C PRO A 156 3.23 0.95 0.45
N LEU A 157 2.31 0.01 0.71
CA LEU A 157 2.07 -0.56 2.05
C LEU A 157 3.35 -1.11 2.71
N ARG A 158 4.25 -1.72 1.93
CA ARG A 158 5.54 -2.24 2.44
C ARG A 158 6.41 -1.14 3.03
N ILE A 159 6.58 -0.05 2.29
CA ILE A 159 7.35 1.13 2.71
C ILE A 159 6.68 1.79 3.91
N GLY A 160 5.35 1.90 3.84
CA GLY A 160 4.54 2.42 4.93
C GLY A 160 4.72 1.69 6.25
N LYS A 161 4.76 0.35 6.24
CA LYS A 161 5.00 -0.46 7.45
C LYS A 161 6.35 -0.17 8.10
N VAL A 162 7.41 -0.06 7.31
CA VAL A 162 8.74 0.31 7.81
C VAL A 162 8.71 1.70 8.48
N LEU A 163 7.97 2.65 7.91
CA LEU A 163 7.80 3.97 8.51
C LEU A 163 6.95 3.96 9.79
N LEU A 164 5.90 3.14 9.84
CA LEU A 164 5.08 2.95 11.04
C LEU A 164 5.89 2.31 12.18
N GLU A 165 6.76 1.36 11.88
CA GLU A 165 7.66 0.75 12.86
C GLU A 165 8.61 1.78 13.46
N LYS A 166 9.13 2.70 12.63
CA LYS A 166 9.99 3.81 13.09
C LYS A 166 9.22 4.89 13.85
N GLN A 167 7.93 5.08 13.58
CA GLN A 167 7.00 6.06 14.16
C GLN A 167 7.37 7.55 14.00
N THR A 168 8.63 7.88 13.78
CA THR A 168 9.16 9.24 13.69
C THR A 168 10.03 9.42 12.47
N ILE A 169 9.90 10.57 11.82
CA ILE A 169 10.73 11.01 10.71
C ILE A 169 11.28 12.38 11.07
N ARG A 170 12.59 12.57 10.92
CA ARG A 170 13.22 13.87 11.05
C ARG A 170 13.23 14.58 9.71
N VAL A 171 12.54 15.71 9.61
CA VAL A 171 12.55 16.59 8.44
C VAL A 171 13.20 17.88 8.87
N GLU A 172 14.41 18.12 8.36
CA GLU A 172 15.26 19.24 8.77
C GLU A 172 15.44 19.27 10.30
N TRP A 173 14.84 20.25 10.97
CA TRP A 173 14.93 20.49 12.42
C TRP A 173 13.66 20.01 13.16
N SER A 174 12.66 19.51 12.44
CA SER A 174 11.40 19.04 13.00
C SER A 174 11.35 17.52 13.08
N ASN A 175 10.80 16.99 14.19
CA ASN A 175 10.55 15.56 14.37
C ASN A 175 9.07 15.28 14.15
N GLY A 176 8.74 14.82 12.94
CA GLY A 176 7.39 14.45 12.56
C GLY A 176 7.00 13.06 13.08
N ARG A 177 5.77 12.90 13.56
CA ARG A 177 5.20 11.61 13.96
C ARG A 177 4.34 11.03 12.84
N VAL A 178 4.68 9.82 12.40
CA VAL A 178 3.98 9.04 11.37
C VAL A 178 2.81 8.29 11.99
N ARG A 179 1.66 8.27 11.29
CA ARG A 179 0.49 7.47 11.62
C ARG A 179 -0.17 6.96 10.34
N ASP A 180 -0.91 5.86 10.46
CA ASP A 180 -1.86 5.46 9.44
C ASP A 180 -2.96 6.50 9.33
N ALA A 181 -3.29 6.93 8.10
CA ALA A 181 -4.43 7.81 7.85
C ALA A 181 -5.75 7.03 7.77
N LEU A 182 -5.78 5.78 8.25
CA LEU A 182 -6.97 4.95 8.31
C LEU A 182 -8.03 5.65 9.18
N LYS A 183 -9.09 6.10 8.53
CA LYS A 183 -10.28 6.59 9.22
C LYS A 183 -11.15 5.38 9.54
N PRO A 184 -11.31 4.99 10.82
CA PRO A 184 -12.23 3.92 11.16
C PRO A 184 -13.64 4.31 10.68
N LEU A 185 -14.39 3.33 10.17
CA LEU A 185 -15.76 3.55 9.75
C LEU A 185 -16.56 4.01 10.96
N LYS A 186 -17.07 5.23 10.90
CA LYS A 186 -17.90 5.82 11.96
C LYS A 186 -19.33 5.92 11.47
N CYS A 187 -20.25 5.36 12.24
CA CYS A 187 -21.67 5.45 11.97
C CYS A 187 -22.17 6.86 12.32
N PHE A 188 -22.70 7.59 11.33
CA PHE A 188 -23.27 8.91 11.59
C PHE A 188 -24.57 8.86 12.42
N LYS A 189 -25.26 7.72 12.45
CA LYS A 189 -26.55 7.53 13.16
C LYS A 189 -26.36 7.36 14.68
N CYS A 190 -25.42 6.53 15.11
CA CYS A 190 -25.21 6.22 16.53
C CYS A 190 -23.87 6.75 17.10
N TRP A 191 -23.00 7.27 16.22
CA TRP A 191 -21.62 7.71 16.48
C TRP A 191 -20.62 6.62 16.87
N ASP A 192 -21.05 5.36 16.79
CA ASP A 192 -20.21 4.21 17.08
C ASP A 192 -19.32 3.81 15.88
N TYR A 193 -18.29 3.02 16.14
CA TYR A 193 -17.34 2.58 15.11
C TYR A 193 -17.71 1.20 14.52
N GLY A 194 -17.09 0.84 13.40
CA GLY A 194 -17.17 -0.50 12.80
C GLY A 194 -18.32 -0.72 11.81
N HIS A 195 -19.28 0.20 11.72
CA HIS A 195 -20.39 0.10 10.77
C HIS A 195 -20.78 1.44 10.14
N ILE A 196 -21.52 1.35 9.04
CA ILE A 196 -22.09 2.50 8.32
C ILE A 196 -23.56 2.64 8.75
N GLY A 197 -24.12 3.86 8.70
CA GLY A 197 -25.50 4.14 9.12
C GLY A 197 -26.56 3.23 8.51
N SER A 198 -26.35 2.75 7.27
CA SER A 198 -27.26 1.81 6.60
C SER A 198 -27.29 0.40 7.23
N LYS A 199 -26.23 0.01 7.95
CA LYS A 199 -26.11 -1.27 8.67
C LYS A 199 -26.23 -1.10 10.19
N CYS A 200 -26.71 0.06 10.64
CA CYS A 200 -26.86 0.35 12.06
C CYS A 200 -28.06 -0.40 12.64
N THR A 201 -27.81 -1.19 13.67
CA THR A 201 -28.85 -1.93 14.42
C THR A 201 -29.53 -1.08 15.50
N LEU A 202 -28.95 0.09 15.85
CA LEU A 202 -29.57 1.02 16.78
C LEU A 202 -30.76 1.73 16.13
N GLU A 203 -31.93 1.61 16.75
CA GLU A 203 -33.15 2.29 16.30
C GLU A 203 -33.05 3.81 16.50
N ALA A 204 -32.54 4.23 17.66
CA ALA A 204 -32.36 5.64 18.00
C ALA A 204 -31.32 6.34 17.11
N ASP A 205 -31.74 7.43 16.48
CA ASP A 205 -30.89 8.30 15.66
C ASP A 205 -30.36 9.46 16.50
N ARG A 206 -29.05 9.44 16.79
CA ARG A 206 -28.34 10.47 17.55
C ARG A 206 -27.76 11.57 16.67
N SER A 207 -27.99 11.54 15.35
CA SER A 207 -27.49 12.57 14.44
C SER A 207 -28.20 13.93 14.56
N LYS A 208 -29.34 13.98 15.27
CA LYS A 208 -30.21 15.16 15.40
C LYS A 208 -30.22 15.76 16.82
N LEU A 209 -29.35 15.28 17.71
CA LEU A 209 -29.09 15.90 19.02
C LEU A 209 -28.12 17.06 18.85
#